data_AF-A0A5S9MDZ3-F1
#
_entry.id   AF-A0A5S9MDZ3-F1
#
_cell.length_a   1.000
_cell.length_b   1.000
_cell.length_c   1.000
_cell.angle_alpha   90.00
_cell.angle_beta   90.00
_cell.angle_gamma   90.00
#
_symmetry.space_group_name_H-M   'P 1'
#
loop_
_entity.id
_entity.type
_entity.pdbx_description
1 polymer ?
#
loop_
_entity_poly.entity_id
_entity_poly.type
_entity_poly.pdbx_seq_one_letter_code
_entity_poly.pdbx_strand_id
1 'polypeptide(L)' 'MKTIVYAHPWDGSYNHAILTSITENLETKREPFQVIDLYKDGFNPVFSAEELKIFS' A
#
# COMPACT_ATOMS: atom_id res chain seq x y z
N MET A 1 -6.07 -14.41 1.54
CA MET A 1 -6.05 -13.01 2.00
C MET A 1 -5.42 -12.16 0.90
N LYS A 2 -6.01 -11.03 0.53
CA LYS A 2 -5.49 -10.14 -0.53
C LYS A 2 -4.69 -9.00 0.09
N THR A 3 -3.60 -8.60 -0.56
CA THR A 3 -2.78 -7.45 -0.13
C THR A 3 -2.78 -6.42 -1.24
N ILE A 4 -3.09 -5.17 -0.90
CA ILE A 4 -3.04 -4.03 -1.80
C ILE A 4 -1.88 -3.15 -1.34
N VAL A 5 -0.89 -2.94 -2.21
CA VAL A 5 0.16 -1.95 -1.98
C VAL A 5 -0.28 -0.66 -2.66
N TYR A 6 -0.56 0.37 -1.85
CA TYR A 6 -1.02 1.66 -2.32
C TYR A 6 0.14 2.67 -2.28
N ALA A 7 0.40 3.29 -3.42
CA ALA A 7 1.54 4.16 -3.65
C ALA A 7 1.10 5.47 -4.30
N HIS A 8 0.19 6.20 -3.65
CA HIS A 8 -0.19 7.54 -4.12
C HIS A 8 -0.41 8.50 -2.94
N PRO A 9 0.16 9.73 -2.97
CA PRO A 9 0.19 10.62 -1.80
C PRO A 9 -1.11 11.40 -1.56
N TRP A 10 -2.04 11.40 -2.52
CA TRP A 10 -3.19 12.29 -2.52
C TRP A 10 -4.51 11.53 -2.63
N ASP A 11 -5.40 11.76 -1.67
CA ASP A 11 -6.73 11.14 -1.57
C ASP A 11 -7.73 11.66 -2.61
N GLY A 12 -7.48 12.82 -3.22
CA GLY A 12 -8.30 13.32 -4.33
C GLY A 12 -7.95 12.71 -5.70
N SER A 13 -7.00 11.78 -5.75
CA SER A 13 -6.50 11.23 -7.00
C SER A 13 -7.38 10.12 -7.58
N TYR A 14 -7.24 9.89 -8.89
CA TYR A 14 -7.87 8.74 -9.54
C TYR A 14 -7.40 7.40 -8.93
N ASN A 15 -6.13 7.31 -8.52
CA ASN A 15 -5.61 6.11 -7.84
C ASN A 15 -6.30 5.86 -6.49
N HIS A 16 -6.60 6.91 -5.74
CA HIS A 16 -7.38 6.78 -4.50
C HIS A 16 -8.80 6.30 -4.80
N ALA A 17 -9.45 6.83 -5.84
CA ALA A 17 -10.76 6.34 -6.26
C ALA A 17 -10.76 4.84 -6.65
N ILE A 18 -9.70 4.35 -7.29
CA ILE A 18 -9.51 2.92 -7.56
C ILE A 18 -9.36 2.13 -6.26
N LEU A 19 -8.53 2.60 -5.32
CA LEU A 19 -8.36 1.96 -4.01
C LEU A 19 -9.71 1.81 -3.30
N THR A 20 -10.46 2.92 -3.17
CA THR A 20 -11.78 2.95 -2.53
C THR A 20 -12.74 1.96 -3.16
N SER A 21 -12.85 1.96 -4.50
CA SER A 21 -13.73 1.04 -5.21
C SER A 21 -13.38 -0.44 -4.98
N ILE A 22 -12.09 -0.77 -4.93
CA ILE A 22 -11.62 -2.14 -4.66
C ILE A 22 -11.92 -2.52 -3.21
N THR A 23 -11.58 -1.68 -2.24
CA THR A 23 -11.78 -2.00 -0.81
C THR A 23 -13.26 -2.16 -0.48
N GLU A 24 -14.12 -1.27 -0.96
CA GLU A 24 -15.58 -1.37 -0.80
C GLU A 24 -16.15 -2.69 -1.38
N ASN A 25 -15.63 -3.13 -2.55
CA ASN A 25 -16.05 -4.39 -3.15
C ASN A 25 -15.67 -5.61 -2.30
N LEU A 26 -14.44 -5.60 -1.76
CA LEU A 26 -13.92 -6.69 -0.91
C LEU A 26 -14.65 -6.75 0.43
N GLU A 27 -14.93 -5.60 1.05
CA GLU A 27 -15.74 -5.49 2.26
C GLU A 27 -17.16 -6.03 2.04
N THR A 28 -17.80 -5.64 0.93
CA THR A 28 -19.14 -6.12 0.56
C THR A 28 -19.20 -7.65 0.41
N LYS A 29 -18.15 -8.25 -0.15
CA LYS A 29 -18.02 -9.71 -0.31
C LYS A 29 -17.55 -10.42 0.96
N ARG A 30 -17.27 -9.68 2.04
CA ARG A 30 -16.67 -10.20 3.29
C ARG A 30 -15.37 -10.95 3.05
N GLU A 31 -14.59 -10.49 2.07
CA GLU A 31 -13.30 -11.09 1.75
C GLU A 31 -12.20 -10.39 2.55
N PRO A 32 -11.33 -11.13 3.27
CA PRO A 32 -10.26 -10.52 4.05
C PRO A 32 -9.18 -9.93 3.15
N PHE A 33 -8.85 -8.66 3.40
CA PHE A 33 -7.78 -7.94 2.73
C PHE A 33 -7.01 -7.04 3.70
N GLN A 34 -5.85 -6.57 3.26
CA GLN A 34 -5.06 -5.55 3.93
C GLN A 34 -4.55 -4.53 2.91
N VAL A 35 -4.34 -3.29 3.36
CA VAL A 35 -3.74 -2.22 2.59
C VAL A 35 -2.42 -1.83 3.26
N ILE A 36 -1.35 -1.79 2.48
CA ILE A 36 -0.07 -1.21 2.86
C ILE A 36 0.01 0.13 2.11
N ASP A 37 -0.02 1.24 2.84
CA ASP A 37 -0.04 2.58 2.26
C ASP A 37 1.35 3.19 2.41
N LEU A 38 2.15 3.14 1.34
CA LEU A 38 3.55 3.53 1.40
C LEU A 38 3.74 5.00 1.83
N TYR A 39 2.82 5.88 1.43
CA TYR A 39 2.92 7.30 1.77
C TYR A 39 2.48 7.56 3.21
N LYS A 40 1.37 6.97 3.63
CA LYS A 40 0.85 7.11 5.00
C LYS A 40 1.75 6.42 6.03
N ASP A 41 2.35 5.29 5.65
CA ASP A 41 3.25 4.51 6.49
C ASP A 41 4.68 5.09 6.52
N GLY A 42 4.95 6.15 5.76
CA GLY A 42 6.26 6.81 5.72
C GLY A 42 7.37 5.91 5.16
N PHE A 43 7.02 5.04 4.21
CA PHE A 43 7.96 4.12 3.60
C PHE A 43 9.12 4.88 2.94
N ASN A 44 10.34 4.54 3.34
CA ASN A 44 11.55 5.04 2.70
C ASN A 44 11.97 4.07 1.58
N PRO A 45 11.89 4.48 0.29
CA PRO A 45 12.32 3.62 -0.82
C PRO A 45 13.85 3.58 -0.98
N VAL A 46 14.60 4.41 -0.26
CA VAL A 46 16.05 4.50 -0.38
C VAL A 46 16.71 3.50 0.55
N PHE A 47 17.40 2.53 -0.05
CA PHE A 47 18.21 1.56 0.66
C PHE A 47 19.48 2.21 1.25
N SER A 48 19.76 1.92 2.52
CA SER A 48 20.94 2.40 3.25
C SER A 48 22.13 1.45 3.09
N ALA A 49 23.34 1.95 3.33
CA ALA A 49 24.55 1.13 3.35
C ALA A 49 24.48 0.08 4.48
N GLU A 50 23.84 0.42 5.60
CA GLU A 50 23.57 -0.48 6.72
C GLU A 50 22.70 -1.66 6.30
N GLU A 51 21.62 -1.42 5.54
CA GLU A 51 20.74 -2.47 5.03
C GLU A 51 21.41 -3.37 3.98
N LEU A 52 22.47 -2.92 3.29
CA LEU A 52 23.22 -3.79 2.37
C LEU A 52 24.11 -4.81 3.10
N LYS A 53 24.49 -4.55 4.36
CA LYS A 53 25.37 -5.44 5.14
C LYS A 53 24.76 -6.81 5.42
N ILE A 54 23.45 -6.97 5.28
CA ILE A 54 22.78 -8.28 5.44
C ILE A 54 22.91 -9.20 4.21
N PHE A 55 23.46 -8.71 3.09
CA PHE A 55 23.62 -9.49 1.84
C PHE A 55 25.07 -9.87 1.52
N SER A 56 26.02 -9.60 2.43
CA SER A 56 27.46 -9.85 2.27
C SER A 56 27.96 -10.99 3.14
#